data_AF-E1ZC67-F1
#
_entry.id   AF-E1ZC67-F1
#
_cell.length_a   1.000
_cell.length_b   1.000
_cell.length_c   1.000
_cell.angle_alpha   90.00
_cell.angle_beta   90.00
_cell.angle_gamma   90.00
#
_symmetry.space_group_name_H-M   'P 1'
#
loop_
_entity.id
_entity.type
_entity.pdbx_description
1 polymer ?
#
loop_
_entity_poly.entity_id
_entity_poly.type
_entity_poly.pdbx_seq_one_letter_code
_entity_poly.pdbx_strand_id
1 'polypeptide(L)'
;MASMGNYPYRSAYFTGNPDFPYPAWPARVVCSQLAGSFQGDEELLAAGGAAISVIFNVTQSVPCYDYAFAQSSTSLGAPGSYSYQTCTQFQLNSIWFGTNGAPRDMFWRAATPFNRSALDASCVAAFGGVVLPHIGEMHLRYGLFPDQFAAAATNVVFSNGLLDPWGSAGYLEGLAPSLPAVVLPQGAHHVDLMFADPADPPQFAEARDEIMGHVRTWIDDWVEQQEETEQE
;
A
#
# COMPACT_ATOMS: atom_id res chain seq x y z
N MET A 1 -7.25 -2.91 3.25
CA MET A 1 -7.09 -2.27 4.57
C MET A 1 -6.50 -3.22 5.61
N ALA A 2 -7.13 -4.37 5.92
CA ALA A 2 -6.60 -5.31 6.92
C ALA A 2 -5.16 -5.80 6.64
N SER A 3 -4.80 -6.05 5.37
CA SER A 3 -3.43 -6.44 4.98
C SER A 3 -2.43 -5.30 5.14
N MET A 4 -2.76 -4.10 4.64
CA MET A 4 -1.88 -2.92 4.74
C MET A 4 -1.63 -2.50 6.19
N GLY A 5 -2.68 -2.53 7.03
CA GLY A 5 -2.60 -2.21 8.45
C GLY A 5 -2.22 -3.38 9.34
N ASN A 6 -1.64 -4.46 8.80
CA ASN A 6 -1.38 -5.70 9.53
C ASN A 6 -0.19 -5.61 10.50
N TYR A 7 -0.17 -4.58 11.35
CA TYR A 7 0.90 -4.30 12.31
C TYR A 7 0.81 -5.19 13.56
N PRO A 8 1.94 -5.44 14.26
CA PRO A 8 1.97 -6.28 15.46
C PRO A 8 1.36 -5.61 16.71
N TYR A 9 1.03 -4.33 16.62
CA TYR A 9 0.45 -3.52 17.70
C TYR A 9 -0.84 -2.83 17.24
N ARG A 10 -1.55 -2.24 18.20
CA ARG A 10 -2.75 -1.43 17.92
C ARG A 10 -2.35 -0.14 17.18
N SER A 11 -2.96 0.13 16.03
CA SER A 11 -2.60 1.29 15.22
C SER A 11 -3.81 2.08 14.73
N ALA A 12 -3.73 3.40 14.90
CA ALA A 12 -4.71 4.35 14.38
C ALA A 12 -4.35 4.92 13.01
N TYR A 13 -3.26 4.45 12.38
CA TYR A 13 -2.77 5.02 11.12
C TYR A 13 -3.84 5.02 10.01
N PHE A 14 -4.56 3.90 9.86
CA PHE A 14 -5.61 3.78 8.86
C PHE A 14 -6.99 4.24 9.35
N THR A 15 -7.21 4.33 10.67
CA THR A 15 -8.50 4.80 11.21
C THR A 15 -8.53 6.31 11.40
N GLY A 16 -7.37 6.95 11.48
CA GLY A 16 -7.22 8.38 11.76
C GLY A 16 -7.67 8.78 13.17
N ASN A 17 -7.98 7.81 14.04
CA ASN A 17 -8.55 8.06 15.36
C ASN A 17 -7.87 7.16 16.42
N PRO A 18 -7.03 7.75 17.30
CA PRO A 18 -6.35 7.02 18.38
C PRO A 18 -7.26 6.32 19.38
N ASP A 19 -8.50 6.79 19.58
CA ASP A 19 -9.47 6.16 20.49
C ASP A 19 -10.02 4.85 19.91
N PHE A 20 -9.98 4.71 18.57
CA PHE A 20 -10.47 3.56 17.84
C PHE A 20 -9.41 3.04 16.86
N PRO A 21 -8.30 2.49 17.37
CA PRO A 21 -7.26 1.91 16.53
C PRO A 21 -7.68 0.53 16.02
N TYR A 22 -7.12 0.09 14.90
CA TYR A 22 -7.16 -1.31 14.53
C TYR A 22 -6.50 -2.17 15.62
N PRO A 23 -7.00 -3.40 15.87
CA PRO A 23 -6.34 -4.33 16.78
C PRO A 23 -4.97 -4.73 16.23
N ALA A 24 -4.10 -5.27 17.08
CA ALA A 24 -2.88 -5.93 16.63
C ALA A 24 -3.21 -7.12 15.71
N TRP A 25 -2.43 -7.30 14.64
CA TRP A 25 -2.64 -8.32 13.62
C TRP A 25 -4.09 -8.35 13.09
N PRO A 26 -4.64 -7.24 12.58
CA PRO A 26 -6.04 -7.14 12.18
C PRO A 26 -6.44 -8.18 11.14
N ALA A 27 -5.55 -8.60 10.23
CA ALA A 27 -5.85 -9.69 9.30
C ALA A 27 -6.15 -11.02 10.02
N ARG A 28 -5.43 -11.32 11.11
CA ARG A 28 -5.70 -12.49 11.95
C ARG A 28 -7.03 -12.37 12.67
N VAL A 29 -7.36 -11.18 13.17
CA VAL A 29 -8.65 -10.93 13.84
C VAL A 29 -9.81 -11.10 12.86
N VAL A 30 -9.69 -10.58 11.64
CA VAL A 30 -10.65 -10.81 10.55
C VAL A 30 -10.81 -12.31 10.27
N CYS A 31 -9.71 -13.04 10.07
CA CYS A 31 -9.77 -14.48 9.82
C CYS A 31 -10.38 -15.28 10.98
N SER A 32 -10.18 -14.85 12.22
CA SER A 32 -10.74 -15.54 13.40
C SER A 32 -12.27 -15.53 13.41
N GLN A 33 -12.91 -14.52 12.81
CA GLN A 33 -14.36 -14.48 12.65
C GLN A 33 -14.86 -15.53 11.65
N LEU A 34 -13.99 -16.00 10.75
CA LEU A 34 -14.29 -16.95 9.68
C LEU A 34 -13.75 -18.37 9.92
N ALA A 35 -13.14 -18.63 11.09
CA ALA A 35 -12.45 -19.89 11.37
C ALA A 35 -13.37 -21.08 11.73
N GLY A 36 -14.70 -20.86 11.79
CA GLY A 36 -15.70 -21.85 12.20
C GLY A 36 -16.21 -22.74 11.07
N SER A 37 -17.07 -23.70 11.43
CA SER A 37 -17.90 -24.46 10.48
C SER A 37 -19.29 -23.88 10.46
N PHE A 38 -19.77 -23.45 9.28
CA PHE A 38 -21.03 -22.74 9.13
C PHE A 38 -22.13 -23.66 8.58
N GLN A 39 -23.30 -23.65 9.20
CA GLN A 39 -24.50 -24.37 8.79
C GLN A 39 -25.31 -23.52 7.80
N GLY A 40 -24.80 -23.38 6.58
CA GLY A 40 -25.46 -22.66 5.49
C GLY A 40 -25.09 -21.18 5.37
N ASP A 41 -25.69 -20.52 4.38
CA ASP A 41 -25.29 -19.18 3.94
C ASP A 41 -25.56 -18.09 4.97
N GLU A 42 -26.61 -18.21 5.78
CA GLU A 42 -26.97 -17.19 6.78
C GLU A 42 -25.88 -17.07 7.87
N GLU A 43 -25.40 -18.20 8.39
CA GLU A 43 -24.34 -18.22 9.40
C GLU A 43 -23.01 -17.71 8.81
N LEU A 44 -22.70 -18.11 7.57
CA LEU A 44 -21.52 -17.64 6.87
C LEU A 44 -21.57 -16.12 6.60
N LEU A 45 -22.73 -15.59 6.19
CA LEU A 45 -22.91 -14.15 5.96
C LEU A 45 -22.83 -13.36 7.27
N ALA A 46 -23.38 -13.88 8.37
CA ALA A 46 -23.24 -13.27 9.69
C ALA A 46 -21.76 -13.20 10.13
N ALA A 47 -21.01 -14.30 9.95
CA ALA A 47 -19.58 -14.34 10.20
C ALA A 47 -18.79 -13.38 9.28
N GLY A 48 -19.17 -13.27 8.02
CA GLY A 48 -18.63 -12.29 7.08
C GLY A 48 -18.88 -10.84 7.53
N GLY A 49 -20.08 -10.55 8.04
CA GLY A 49 -20.42 -9.26 8.64
C GLY A 49 -19.52 -8.93 9.84
N ALA A 50 -19.31 -9.90 10.74
CA ALA A 50 -18.39 -9.76 11.87
C ALA A 50 -16.93 -9.54 11.41
N ALA A 51 -16.49 -10.26 10.37
CA ALA A 51 -15.16 -10.12 9.78
C ALA A 51 -14.92 -8.72 9.22
N ILE A 52 -15.87 -8.17 8.44
CA ILE A 52 -15.80 -6.81 7.87
C ILE A 52 -15.83 -5.76 8.99
N SER A 53 -16.58 -6.01 10.08
CA SER A 53 -16.71 -5.09 11.22
C SER A 53 -15.38 -4.75 11.89
N VAL A 54 -14.41 -5.68 11.88
CA VAL A 54 -13.06 -5.46 12.44
C VAL A 54 -12.38 -4.23 11.83
N ILE A 55 -12.71 -3.92 10.57
CA ILE A 55 -12.10 -2.82 9.80
C ILE A 55 -13.07 -1.65 9.64
N PHE A 56 -14.32 -1.92 9.27
CA PHE A 56 -15.28 -0.86 8.91
C PHE A 56 -16.14 -0.37 10.07
N ASN A 57 -16.09 -1.01 11.24
CA ASN A 57 -16.85 -0.61 12.43
C ASN A 57 -16.01 -0.77 13.71
N VAL A 58 -14.78 -0.23 13.70
CA VAL A 58 -13.89 -0.25 14.86
C VAL A 58 -14.52 0.42 16.09
N THR A 59 -15.34 1.45 15.86
CA THR A 59 -16.07 2.18 16.91
C THR A 59 -17.21 1.39 17.53
N GLN A 60 -17.67 0.33 16.87
CA GLN A 60 -18.86 -0.45 17.21
C GLN A 60 -20.15 0.40 17.30
N SER A 61 -20.14 1.58 16.69
CA SER A 61 -21.25 2.54 16.73
C SER A 61 -22.08 2.55 15.45
N VAL A 62 -21.63 1.85 14.40
CA VAL A 62 -22.31 1.78 13.10
C VAL A 62 -23.34 0.64 13.13
N PRO A 63 -24.65 0.91 13.03
CA PRO A 63 -25.68 -0.12 13.08
C PRO A 63 -25.85 -0.89 11.76
N CYS A 64 -25.46 -0.29 10.62
CA CYS A 64 -25.53 -0.90 9.30
C CYS A 64 -24.50 -0.28 8.34
N TYR A 65 -24.06 -1.05 7.33
CA TYR A 65 -23.13 -0.59 6.31
C TYR A 65 -23.85 -0.02 5.10
N ASP A 66 -23.48 1.19 4.69
CA ASP A 66 -23.92 1.76 3.43
C ASP A 66 -23.08 1.19 2.27
N TYR A 67 -23.71 0.35 1.47
CA TYR A 67 -23.09 -0.24 0.29
C TYR A 67 -22.73 0.81 -0.78
N ALA A 68 -23.53 1.86 -0.94
CA ALA A 68 -23.25 2.92 -1.91
C ALA A 68 -22.00 3.71 -1.51
N PHE A 69 -21.84 4.01 -0.22
CA PHE A 69 -20.63 4.62 0.31
C PHE A 69 -19.40 3.73 0.04
N ALA A 70 -19.49 2.43 0.34
CA ALA A 70 -18.41 1.48 0.12
C ALA A 70 -17.97 1.40 -1.36
N GLN A 71 -18.92 1.53 -2.30
CA GLN A 71 -18.63 1.61 -3.74
C GLN A 71 -18.03 2.96 -4.16
N SER A 72 -18.47 4.07 -3.55
CA SER A 72 -18.02 5.43 -3.90
C SER A 72 -16.62 5.77 -3.38
N SER A 73 -16.25 5.32 -2.17
CA SER A 73 -14.91 5.52 -1.59
C SER A 73 -13.82 4.77 -2.36
N THR A 74 -14.23 3.80 -3.19
CA THR A 74 -13.39 3.05 -4.12
C THR A 74 -13.55 3.51 -5.57
N SER A 75 -14.45 4.46 -5.85
CA SER A 75 -14.75 4.87 -7.23
C SER A 75 -13.66 5.77 -7.77
N LEU A 76 -12.98 5.27 -8.80
CA LEU A 76 -11.99 5.99 -9.58
C LEU A 76 -12.72 7.09 -10.36
N GLY A 77 -12.37 8.35 -10.09
CA GLY A 77 -13.02 9.52 -10.69
C GLY A 77 -13.94 10.32 -9.75
N ALA A 78 -14.01 9.99 -8.46
CA ALA A 78 -14.56 10.95 -7.49
C ALA A 78 -13.61 12.17 -7.37
N PRO A 79 -14.09 13.43 -7.45
CA PRO A 79 -13.22 14.60 -7.37
C PRO A 79 -12.42 14.62 -6.06
N GLY A 80 -11.10 14.74 -6.16
CA GLY A 80 -10.18 14.75 -5.02
C GLY A 80 -8.72 14.85 -5.48
N SER A 81 -7.81 15.25 -4.59
CA SER A 81 -6.39 15.44 -4.92
C SER A 81 -5.72 14.14 -5.41
N TYR A 82 -6.00 13.02 -4.75
CA TYR A 82 -5.48 11.71 -5.17
C TYR A 82 -6.07 11.25 -6.51
N SER A 83 -7.37 11.43 -6.71
CA SER A 83 -8.03 11.14 -7.98
C SER A 83 -7.51 12.03 -9.12
N TYR A 84 -7.13 13.27 -8.83
CA TYR A 84 -6.52 14.16 -9.81
C TYR A 84 -5.13 13.64 -10.25
N GLN A 85 -4.26 13.28 -9.30
CA GLN A 85 -2.96 12.68 -9.60
C GLN A 85 -3.11 11.40 -10.42
N THR A 86 -4.05 10.56 -10.03
CA THR A 86 -4.47 9.34 -10.73
C THR A 86 -4.93 9.59 -12.16
N CYS A 87 -5.77 10.59 -12.36
CA CYS A 87 -6.33 10.92 -13.67
C CYS A 87 -5.35 11.70 -14.56
N THR A 88 -4.20 12.13 -14.05
CA THR A 88 -3.21 12.90 -14.83
C THR A 88 -1.95 12.11 -15.12
N GLN A 89 -1.34 11.53 -14.09
CA GLN A 89 0.03 10.99 -14.15
C GLN A 89 0.15 9.59 -13.55
N PHE A 90 -0.51 9.35 -12.41
CA PHE A 90 -0.27 8.16 -11.61
C PHE A 90 -0.95 6.93 -12.22
N GLN A 91 -0.18 5.85 -12.42
CA GLN A 91 -0.76 4.59 -12.87
C GLN A 91 -1.53 3.93 -11.74
N LEU A 92 -2.79 3.65 -12.01
CA LEU A 92 -3.67 3.02 -11.05
C LEU A 92 -3.24 1.59 -10.75
N ASN A 93 -3.09 1.31 -9.47
CA ASN A 93 -2.94 -0.04 -8.94
C ASN A 93 -4.08 -0.98 -9.35
N SER A 94 -5.30 -0.45 -9.45
CA SER A 94 -6.48 -1.20 -9.90
C SER A 94 -6.46 -1.58 -11.39
N ILE A 95 -5.55 -1.01 -12.20
CA ILE A 95 -5.29 -1.43 -13.59
C ILE A 95 -4.54 -2.76 -13.60
N TRP A 96 -3.63 -2.95 -12.63
CA TRP A 96 -2.69 -4.06 -12.59
C TRP A 96 -3.08 -5.16 -11.61
N PHE A 97 -3.87 -4.83 -10.58
CA PHE A 97 -4.30 -5.74 -9.50
C PHE A 97 -5.84 -5.82 -9.40
N GLY A 98 -6.49 -6.37 -10.44
CA GLY A 98 -7.93 -6.64 -10.44
C GLY A 98 -8.32 -7.88 -9.63
N THR A 99 -9.62 -8.04 -9.35
CA THR A 99 -10.15 -9.27 -8.73
C THR A 99 -10.39 -10.35 -9.79
N ASN A 100 -9.70 -11.48 -9.67
CA ASN A 100 -9.64 -12.53 -10.69
C ASN A 100 -10.52 -13.73 -10.36
N GLY A 101 -10.88 -13.90 -9.09
CA GLY A 101 -11.57 -15.09 -8.59
C GLY A 101 -10.66 -16.28 -8.37
N ALA A 102 -11.25 -17.32 -7.76
CA ALA A 102 -10.56 -18.56 -7.48
C ALA A 102 -10.04 -19.21 -8.79
N PRO A 103 -8.85 -19.83 -8.78
CA PRO A 103 -7.96 -20.03 -7.63
C PRO A 103 -6.93 -18.90 -7.42
N ARG A 104 -7.02 -17.78 -8.14
CA ARG A 104 -5.99 -16.72 -8.11
C ARG A 104 -6.14 -15.78 -6.92
N ASP A 105 -7.37 -15.49 -6.52
CA ASP A 105 -7.70 -14.75 -5.32
C ASP A 105 -9.07 -15.19 -4.76
N MET A 106 -9.39 -14.71 -3.55
CA MET A 106 -10.62 -15.04 -2.84
C MET A 106 -11.80 -14.10 -3.14
N PHE A 107 -11.63 -13.15 -4.08
CA PHE A 107 -12.66 -12.16 -4.41
C PHE A 107 -13.53 -12.63 -5.57
N TRP A 108 -14.66 -11.97 -5.81
CA TRP A 108 -15.43 -12.21 -7.02
C TRP A 108 -14.65 -11.70 -8.22
N ARG A 109 -14.61 -12.50 -9.29
CA ARG A 109 -14.08 -12.04 -10.57
C ARG A 109 -14.81 -10.76 -10.99
N ALA A 110 -14.06 -9.71 -11.29
CA ALA A 110 -14.63 -8.46 -11.78
C ALA A 110 -15.52 -8.75 -12.99
N ALA A 111 -16.78 -8.33 -12.93
CA ALA A 111 -17.78 -8.59 -13.98
C ALA A 111 -17.36 -7.96 -15.33
N THR A 112 -16.65 -6.84 -15.26
CA THR A 112 -16.06 -6.15 -16.40
C THR A 112 -14.55 -6.16 -16.27
N PRO A 113 -13.79 -6.65 -17.27
CA PRO A 113 -12.36 -6.44 -17.35
C PRO A 113 -12.00 -4.95 -17.29
N PHE A 114 -10.76 -4.66 -16.92
CA PHE A 114 -10.25 -3.30 -17.00
C PHE A 114 -10.47 -2.71 -18.40
N ASN A 115 -11.09 -1.52 -18.44
CA ASN A 115 -11.34 -0.79 -19.68
C ASN A 115 -10.72 0.59 -19.59
N ARG A 116 -9.64 0.79 -20.34
CA ARG A 116 -8.90 2.04 -20.32
C ARG A 116 -9.73 3.23 -20.80
N SER A 117 -10.47 3.07 -21.89
CA SER A 117 -11.28 4.16 -22.44
C SER A 117 -12.39 4.60 -21.49
N ALA A 118 -12.97 3.66 -20.72
CA ALA A 118 -13.96 3.98 -19.70
C ALA A 118 -13.35 4.76 -18.53
N LEU A 119 -12.15 4.39 -18.08
CA LEU A 119 -11.39 5.15 -17.08
C LEU A 119 -11.04 6.55 -17.59
N ASP A 120 -10.59 6.67 -18.84
CA ASP A 120 -10.22 7.97 -19.39
C ASP A 120 -11.44 8.90 -19.47
N ALA A 121 -12.58 8.37 -19.91
CA ALA A 121 -13.84 9.11 -19.95
C ALA A 121 -14.31 9.53 -18.55
N SER A 122 -14.16 8.66 -17.53
CA SER A 122 -14.54 9.02 -16.16
C SER A 122 -13.64 10.12 -15.59
N CYS A 123 -12.34 10.09 -15.86
CA CYS A 123 -11.40 11.13 -15.48
C CYS A 123 -11.70 12.48 -16.15
N VAL A 124 -11.95 12.48 -17.46
CA VAL A 124 -12.35 13.68 -18.21
C VAL A 124 -13.64 14.26 -17.62
N ALA A 125 -14.65 13.41 -17.37
CA ALA A 125 -15.93 13.85 -16.81
C ALA A 125 -15.78 14.42 -15.38
N ALA A 126 -15.00 13.75 -14.52
CA ALA A 126 -14.77 14.13 -13.13
C ALA A 126 -14.16 15.53 -12.97
N PHE A 127 -13.32 15.94 -13.92
CA PHE A 127 -12.59 17.20 -13.88
C PHE A 127 -13.00 18.17 -15.00
N GLY A 128 -14.24 18.05 -15.50
CA GLY A 128 -14.84 19.02 -16.43
C GLY A 128 -14.07 19.18 -17.76
N GLY A 129 -13.39 18.12 -18.21
CA GLY A 129 -12.63 18.10 -19.46
C GLY A 129 -11.25 18.74 -19.39
N VAL A 130 -10.81 19.23 -18.23
CA VAL A 130 -9.49 19.86 -18.06
C VAL A 130 -8.37 18.81 -17.93
N VAL A 131 -8.68 17.65 -17.37
CA VAL A 131 -7.73 16.56 -17.17
C VAL A 131 -7.80 15.57 -18.34
N LEU A 132 -6.66 15.37 -18.98
CA LEU A 132 -6.46 14.33 -20.00
C LEU A 132 -5.49 13.28 -19.45
N PRO A 133 -5.94 12.02 -19.25
CA PRO A 133 -5.09 10.99 -18.67
C PRO A 133 -3.90 10.60 -19.54
N HIS A 134 -2.70 10.64 -18.95
CA HIS A 134 -1.45 10.26 -19.61
C HIS A 134 -0.72 9.17 -18.82
N ILE A 135 -1.13 7.90 -18.99
CA ILE A 135 -0.55 6.77 -18.24
C ILE A 135 0.95 6.57 -18.49
N GLY A 136 1.48 7.07 -19.62
CA GLY A 136 2.89 6.95 -19.94
C GLY A 136 3.76 7.92 -19.15
N GLU A 137 3.16 8.91 -18.47
CA GLU A 137 3.89 10.02 -17.89
C GLU A 137 4.93 9.58 -16.86
N MET A 138 4.56 8.66 -15.96
CA MET A 138 5.49 8.15 -14.95
C MET A 138 6.66 7.40 -15.59
N HIS A 139 6.39 6.59 -16.62
CA HIS A 139 7.44 5.84 -17.31
C HIS A 139 8.38 6.76 -18.10
N LEU A 140 7.85 7.81 -18.73
CA LEU A 140 8.66 8.79 -19.46
C LEU A 140 9.54 9.62 -18.53
N ARG A 141 9.07 9.93 -17.32
CA ARG A 141 9.81 10.77 -16.35
C ARG A 141 10.80 9.99 -15.50
N TYR A 142 10.43 8.79 -15.06
CA TYR A 142 11.15 8.05 -14.02
C TYR A 142 11.75 6.73 -14.53
N GLY A 143 11.59 6.42 -15.81
CA GLY A 143 12.01 5.15 -16.41
C GLY A 143 10.95 4.06 -16.29
N LEU A 144 11.09 3.04 -17.13
CA LEU A 144 10.20 1.89 -17.16
C LEU A 144 10.86 0.63 -16.60
N PHE A 145 12.18 0.51 -16.81
CA PHE A 145 12.91 -0.72 -16.52
C PHE A 145 13.91 -0.53 -15.37
N PRO A 146 14.20 -1.60 -14.60
CA PRO A 146 15.09 -1.51 -13.44
C PRO A 146 16.50 -1.03 -13.79
N ASP A 147 17.03 -1.42 -14.95
CA ASP A 147 18.35 -1.02 -15.44
C ASP A 147 18.42 0.49 -15.76
N GLN A 148 17.35 1.06 -16.32
CA GLN A 148 17.24 2.49 -16.57
C GLN A 148 17.23 3.28 -15.27
N PHE A 149 16.48 2.81 -14.27
CA PHE A 149 16.46 3.44 -12.95
C PHE A 149 17.83 3.31 -12.27
N ALA A 150 18.44 2.12 -12.31
CA ALA A 150 19.75 1.87 -11.72
C ALA A 150 20.87 2.71 -12.33
N ALA A 151 20.78 3.05 -13.61
CA ALA A 151 21.74 3.92 -14.29
C ALA A 151 21.57 5.41 -13.93
N ALA A 152 20.40 5.82 -13.46
CA ALA A 152 20.04 7.23 -13.25
C ALA A 152 19.96 7.65 -11.77
N ALA A 153 19.83 6.70 -10.86
CA ALA A 153 19.64 6.96 -9.43
C ALA A 153 20.75 6.34 -8.58
N THR A 154 21.02 6.96 -7.44
CA THR A 154 21.88 6.43 -6.38
C THR A 154 21.27 6.80 -5.04
N ASN A 155 21.70 6.12 -3.98
CA ASN A 155 21.37 6.44 -2.60
C ASN A 155 19.86 6.36 -2.30
N VAL A 156 19.25 5.23 -2.67
CA VAL A 156 17.85 4.91 -2.40
C VAL A 156 17.75 3.52 -1.80
N VAL A 157 17.16 3.39 -0.60
CA VAL A 157 16.79 2.10 -0.04
C VAL A 157 15.34 1.78 -0.40
N PHE A 158 15.11 0.61 -1.00
CA PHE A 158 13.75 0.10 -1.26
C PHE A 158 13.31 -0.83 -0.11
N SER A 159 12.59 -0.30 0.87
CA SER A 159 12.01 -1.12 1.94
C SER A 159 10.63 -1.67 1.57
N ASN A 160 10.40 -2.97 1.77
CA ASN A 160 9.13 -3.61 1.46
C ASN A 160 8.73 -4.64 2.53
N GLY A 161 7.49 -4.59 2.98
CA GLY A 161 6.90 -5.61 3.84
C GLY A 161 6.20 -6.71 3.03
N LEU A 162 6.45 -7.99 3.34
CA LEU A 162 5.83 -9.10 2.57
C LEU A 162 4.33 -9.32 2.88
N LEU A 163 3.79 -8.69 3.92
CA LEU A 163 2.34 -8.68 4.20
C LEU A 163 1.63 -7.48 3.56
N ASP A 164 2.38 -6.56 2.97
CA ASP A 164 1.84 -5.42 2.25
C ASP A 164 1.49 -5.81 0.80
N PRO A 165 0.23 -5.69 0.37
CA PRO A 165 -0.13 -5.93 -1.03
C PRO A 165 0.60 -5.01 -2.01
N TRP A 166 1.12 -3.86 -1.56
CA TRP A 166 1.89 -2.95 -2.42
C TRP A 166 3.32 -3.42 -2.69
N GLY A 167 3.86 -4.32 -1.87
CA GLY A 167 5.22 -4.84 -2.05
C GLY A 167 5.41 -5.56 -3.39
N SER A 168 4.35 -6.09 -4.00
CA SER A 168 4.42 -6.71 -5.32
C SER A 168 4.70 -5.74 -6.47
N ALA A 169 4.51 -4.44 -6.25
CA ALA A 169 4.82 -3.38 -7.23
C ALA A 169 6.15 -2.66 -6.93
N GLY A 170 6.85 -3.04 -5.85
CA GLY A 170 8.14 -2.49 -5.46
C GLY A 170 9.32 -3.35 -5.92
N TYR A 171 10.53 -2.95 -5.50
CA TYR A 171 11.75 -3.73 -5.68
C TYR A 171 12.03 -4.57 -4.43
N LEU A 172 12.02 -5.90 -4.58
CA LEU A 172 12.34 -6.85 -3.51
C LEU A 172 13.80 -7.33 -3.55
N GLU A 173 14.53 -6.94 -4.60
CA GLU A 173 15.96 -7.18 -4.78
C GLU A 173 16.63 -5.84 -5.08
N GLY A 174 17.86 -5.66 -4.56
CA GLY A 174 18.63 -4.45 -4.82
C GLY A 174 18.99 -4.33 -6.31
N LEU A 175 18.94 -3.11 -6.84
CA LEU A 175 19.21 -2.84 -8.25
C LEU A 175 20.70 -2.59 -8.54
N ALA A 176 21.42 -2.09 -7.54
CA ALA A 176 22.85 -1.77 -7.57
C ALA A 176 23.37 -1.66 -6.12
N PRO A 177 24.69 -1.61 -5.88
CA PRO A 177 25.24 -1.41 -4.54
C PRO A 177 24.72 -0.17 -3.80
N SER A 178 24.45 0.93 -4.52
CA SER A 178 23.88 2.17 -3.98
C SER A 178 22.33 2.20 -3.97
N LEU A 179 21.70 1.11 -4.41
CA LEU A 179 20.25 0.95 -4.52
C LEU A 179 19.80 -0.37 -3.86
N PRO A 180 20.05 -0.57 -2.55
CA PRO A 180 19.71 -1.79 -1.84
C PRO A 180 18.19 -1.96 -1.66
N ALA A 181 17.76 -3.20 -1.42
CA ALA A 181 16.39 -3.52 -1.02
C ALA A 181 16.39 -4.17 0.36
N VAL A 182 15.49 -3.72 1.24
CA VAL A 182 15.32 -4.23 2.61
C VAL A 182 13.93 -4.85 2.73
N VAL A 183 13.87 -6.17 2.88
CA VAL A 183 12.60 -6.90 2.89
C VAL A 183 12.26 -7.33 4.32
N LEU A 184 11.06 -6.96 4.79
CA LEU A 184 10.54 -7.30 6.11
C LEU A 184 9.50 -8.43 5.97
N PRO A 185 9.81 -9.69 6.33
CA PRO A 185 8.91 -10.82 6.06
C PRO A 185 7.53 -10.73 6.75
N GLN A 186 7.46 -10.12 7.93
CA GLN A 186 6.19 -9.86 8.61
C GLN A 186 5.80 -8.38 8.58
N GLY A 187 6.45 -7.58 7.75
CA GLY A 187 6.14 -6.17 7.58
C GLY A 187 4.85 -5.98 6.81
N ALA A 188 3.97 -5.12 7.31
CA ALA A 188 2.85 -4.58 6.57
C ALA A 188 3.27 -3.24 5.91
N HIS A 189 2.30 -2.40 5.52
CA HIS A 189 2.57 -1.19 4.74
C HIS A 189 3.54 -0.25 5.48
N HIS A 190 4.75 -0.09 4.92
CA HIS A 190 5.85 0.77 5.38
C HIS A 190 6.06 0.79 6.92
N VAL A 191 6.07 -0.38 7.56
CA VAL A 191 6.17 -0.50 9.04
C VAL A 191 7.51 -0.01 9.60
N ASP A 192 8.55 -0.02 8.78
CA ASP A 192 9.87 0.52 9.05
C ASP A 192 9.84 2.02 9.40
N LEU A 193 8.92 2.78 8.79
CA LEU A 193 8.71 4.21 9.07
C LEU A 193 7.89 4.49 10.34
N MET A 194 7.29 3.47 10.94
CA MET A 194 6.54 3.63 12.17
C MET A 194 7.48 3.75 13.38
N PHE A 195 6.99 4.40 14.44
CA PHE A 195 7.69 4.40 15.72
C PHE A 195 7.91 2.98 16.23
N ALA A 196 9.04 2.76 16.89
CA ALA A 196 9.33 1.48 17.52
C ALA A 196 8.29 1.15 18.59
N ASP A 197 7.83 -0.10 18.60
CA ASP A 197 6.88 -0.62 19.57
C ASP A 197 7.45 -1.89 20.22
N PRO A 198 7.23 -2.14 21.53
CA PRO A 198 7.66 -3.38 22.19
C PRO A 198 7.11 -4.67 21.55
N ALA A 199 6.02 -4.60 20.79
CA ALA A 199 5.47 -5.72 20.04
C ALA A 199 6.16 -5.97 18.70
N ASP A 200 7.06 -5.09 18.27
CA ASP A 200 7.81 -5.25 17.03
C ASP A 200 8.62 -6.57 17.05
N PRO A 201 8.51 -7.42 16.02
CA PRO A 201 9.45 -8.51 15.83
C PRO A 201 10.89 -7.98 15.70
N PRO A 202 11.92 -8.70 16.19
CA PRO A 202 13.32 -8.25 16.13
C PRO A 202 13.76 -7.78 14.73
N GLN A 203 13.30 -8.46 13.68
CA GLN A 203 13.59 -8.13 12.29
C GLN A 203 13.20 -6.69 11.87
N PHE A 204 12.28 -6.03 12.59
CA PHE A 204 11.91 -4.63 12.30
C PHE A 204 12.99 -3.67 12.80
N ALA A 205 13.57 -3.95 13.96
CA ALA A 205 14.71 -3.20 14.47
C ALA A 205 15.93 -3.40 13.57
N GLU A 206 16.22 -4.65 13.18
CA GLU A 206 17.29 -4.99 12.24
C GLU A 206 17.15 -4.24 10.91
N ALA A 207 15.95 -4.22 10.32
CA ALA A 207 15.68 -3.49 9.08
C ALA A 207 15.88 -1.97 9.24
N ARG A 208 15.42 -1.39 10.36
CA ARG A 208 15.63 0.04 10.65
C ARG A 208 17.12 0.36 10.83
N ASP A 209 17.87 -0.50 11.49
CA ASP A 209 19.31 -0.34 11.67
C ASP A 209 20.06 -0.43 10.34
N GLU A 210 19.68 -1.35 9.45
CA GLU A 210 20.22 -1.46 8.09
C GLU A 210 19.93 -0.20 7.26
N ILE A 211 18.67 0.27 7.23
CA ILE A 211 18.26 1.50 6.54
C ILE A 211 19.06 2.70 7.06
N MET A 212 19.15 2.86 8.38
CA MET A 212 19.90 3.96 8.98
C MET A 212 21.41 3.81 8.78
N GLY A 213 21.93 2.59 8.61
CA GLY A 213 23.30 2.34 8.19
C GLY A 213 23.60 2.99 6.84
N HIS A 214 22.75 2.76 5.83
CA HIS A 214 22.89 3.40 4.52
C HIS A 214 22.80 4.92 4.60
N VAL A 215 21.83 5.46 5.34
CA VAL A 215 21.67 6.92 5.50
C VAL A 215 22.91 7.55 6.13
N ARG A 216 23.50 6.93 7.15
CA ARG A 216 24.74 7.42 7.79
C ARG A 216 25.90 7.42 6.80
N THR A 217 26.11 6.33 6.05
CA THR A 217 27.14 6.27 5.01
C THR A 217 26.98 7.40 3.99
N TRP A 218 25.76 7.69 3.53
CA TRP A 218 25.56 8.79 2.57
C TRP A 218 25.86 10.18 3.15
N ILE A 219 25.62 10.38 4.45
CA ILE A 219 25.98 11.62 5.13
C ILE A 219 27.50 11.74 5.22
N ASP A 220 28.19 10.66 5.61
CA ASP A 220 29.65 10.63 5.73
C ASP A 220 30.31 10.88 4.36
N ASP A 221 29.87 10.16 3.31
CA ASP A 221 30.33 10.34 1.93
C ASP A 221 30.14 11.79 1.44
N TRP A 222 29.02 12.43 1.82
CA TRP A 222 28.74 13.82 1.45
C TRP A 222 29.70 14.80 2.16
N VAL A 223 29.96 14.59 3.46
CA VAL A 223 30.89 15.43 4.22
C VAL A 223 32.29 15.35 3.62
N GLU A 224 32.79 14.14 3.33
CA GLU A 224 34.10 13.93 2.71
C GLU A 224 34.22 14.68 1.37
N GLN A 225 33.20 14.60 0.52
CA GLN A 225 33.18 15.33 -0.76
C GLN A 225 33.21 16.85 -0.60
N GLN A 226 32.58 17.41 0.43
CA GLN A 226 32.64 18.86 0.69
C GLN A 226 34.04 19.28 1.13
N GLU A 227 34.68 18.52 2.02
CA GLU A 227 36.03 18.81 2.50
C GLU A 227 37.08 18.75 1.40
N GLU A 228 36.93 17.84 0.42
CA GLU A 228 37.79 17.75 -0.75
C GLU A 228 37.60 18.96 -1.69
N THR A 229 36.35 19.39 -1.89
CA THR A 229 36.03 20.53 -2.77
C THR A 229 36.51 21.86 -2.18
N GLU A 230 36.56 22.01 -0.86
CA GLU A 230 37.08 23.21 -0.18
C GLU A 230 38.62 23.31 -0.20
N GLN A 231 39.32 22.22 -0.54
CA GLN A 231 40.79 22.17 -0.60
C GLN A 231 41.36 22.45 -2.01
N GLU A 232 40.52 22.49 -3.06
CA GLU A 232 40.87 22.90 -4.43
C GLU A 232 40.65 24.40 -4.70
#